data_AF-A0A517VEP8-F1
#
_entry.id   AF-A0A517VEP8-F1
#
_cell.length_a   1.000
_cell.length_b   1.000
_cell.length_c   1.000
_cell.angle_alpha   90.00
_cell.angle_beta   90.00
_cell.angle_gamma   90.00
#
_symmetry.space_group_name_H-M   'P 1'
#
loop_
_entity.id
_entity.type
_entity.pdbx_description
1 polymer ?
#
loop_
_entity_poly.entity_id
_entity_poly.type
_entity_poly.pdbx_seq_one_letter_code
_entity_poly.pdbx_strand_id
1 'polypeptide(L)'
;MRNTPDRSPLDSYAKTLFEQHSAHSACGIALRRGDAKLRLQEISQAESAVQQQETINEQITDHIARQQAEHALNMQYLIQFGVRADERWQFQQLLEQVSNHGGLSLCEAANLTHAMTQPNGSDDLSASTTVSSEPRE
;
A
#
# COMPACT_ATOMS: atom_id res chain seq x y z
N MET A 1 1.32 -33.87 7.89
CA MET A 1 1.33 -33.10 6.63
C MET A 1 1.96 -34.00 5.57
N ARG A 2 1.18 -34.49 4.60
CA ARG A 2 1.70 -35.37 3.54
C ARG A 2 2.36 -34.51 2.47
N ASN A 3 3.66 -34.69 2.28
CA ASN A 3 4.39 -34.19 1.12
C ASN A 3 3.75 -34.77 -0.14
N THR A 4 2.98 -33.97 -0.88
CA THR A 4 2.63 -34.30 -2.25
C THR A 4 3.90 -34.22 -3.09
N PRO A 5 4.19 -35.23 -3.95
CA PRO A 5 5.35 -35.15 -4.80
C PRO A 5 5.21 -33.95 -5.70
N ASP A 6 6.25 -33.12 -5.69
CA ASP A 6 6.49 -31.98 -6.55
C ASP A 6 6.59 -32.47 -8.00
N ARG A 7 5.45 -32.84 -8.59
CA ARG A 7 5.35 -33.11 -10.02
C ARG A 7 5.33 -31.75 -10.68
N SER A 8 6.51 -31.34 -11.14
CA SER A 8 6.61 -30.28 -12.12
C SER A 8 5.59 -30.58 -13.22
N PRO A 9 4.66 -29.68 -13.55
CA PRO A 9 3.57 -29.95 -14.50
C PRO A 9 4.08 -30.39 -15.88
N LEU A 10 5.37 -30.13 -16.16
CA LEU A 10 6.07 -30.46 -17.39
C LEU A 10 6.83 -31.80 -17.36
N ASP A 11 6.98 -32.43 -16.20
CA ASP A 11 7.89 -33.56 -16.03
C ASP A 11 7.13 -34.80 -15.50
N SER A 12 6.84 -35.73 -16.42
CA SER A 12 7.08 -37.18 -16.24
C SER A 12 6.25 -38.09 -17.15
N TYR A 13 5.29 -37.59 -17.94
CA TYR A 13 4.52 -38.48 -18.83
C TYR A 13 5.04 -38.55 -20.27
N ALA A 14 5.56 -37.44 -20.82
CA ALA A 14 6.02 -37.42 -22.21
C ALA A 14 7.39 -38.09 -22.42
N LYS A 15 8.27 -38.04 -21.41
CA LYS A 15 9.66 -38.50 -21.54
C LYS A 15 9.76 -40.01 -21.78
N THR A 16 9.01 -40.79 -21.03
CA THR A 16 8.95 -42.26 -21.20
C THR A 16 8.33 -42.66 -22.53
N LEU A 17 7.32 -41.93 -23.01
CA LEU A 17 6.72 -42.16 -24.32
C LEU A 17 7.64 -41.76 -25.49
N PHE A 18 8.46 -40.72 -25.32
CA PHE A 18 9.45 -40.31 -26.32
C PHE A 18 10.64 -41.25 -26.43
N GLU A 19 10.96 -41.98 -25.35
CA GLU A 19 11.98 -43.03 -25.35
C GLU A 19 11.48 -44.31 -26.02
N GLN A 20 10.18 -44.62 -25.90
CA GLN A 20 9.54 -45.81 -26.49
C GLN A 20 9.29 -45.68 -28.01
N HIS A 21 9.07 -44.46 -28.51
CA HIS A 21 8.78 -44.22 -29.92
C HIS A 21 9.88 -43.41 -30.60
N SER A 22 10.46 -43.96 -31.67
CA SER A 22 11.51 -43.27 -32.42
C SER A 22 11.00 -41.93 -32.97
N ALA A 23 11.88 -40.94 -32.99
CA ALA A 23 11.62 -39.59 -33.46
C ALA A 23 11.04 -39.52 -34.89
N HIS A 24 11.37 -40.51 -35.72
CA HIS A 24 11.02 -40.57 -37.13
C HIS A 24 9.81 -41.48 -37.40
N SER A 25 9.33 -42.21 -36.38
CA SER A 25 8.08 -42.96 -36.51
C SER A 25 6.90 -41.99 -36.54
N ALA A 26 5.86 -42.32 -37.32
CA ALA A 26 4.64 -41.51 -37.37
C ALA A 26 4.04 -41.27 -35.98
N CYS A 27 4.11 -42.27 -35.09
CA CYS A 27 3.66 -42.18 -33.70
C CYS A 27 4.53 -41.22 -32.86
N GLY A 28 5.86 -41.32 -32.95
CA GLY A 28 6.78 -40.42 -32.24
C GLY A 28 6.65 -38.95 -32.67
N ILE A 29 6.43 -38.71 -33.97
CA ILE A 29 6.15 -37.36 -34.50
C ILE A 29 4.84 -36.82 -33.92
N ALA A 30 3.77 -37.63 -33.92
CA ALA A 30 2.47 -37.22 -33.40
C ALA A 30 2.52 -36.89 -31.90
N LEU A 31 3.20 -37.72 -31.10
CA LEU A 31 3.37 -37.51 -29.66
C LEU A 31 4.09 -36.19 -29.36
N ARG A 32 5.23 -35.93 -30.02
CA ARG A 32 5.99 -34.68 -29.82
C ARG A 32 5.24 -33.45 -30.28
N ARG A 33 4.48 -33.56 -31.37
CA ARG A 33 3.60 -32.46 -31.84
C ARG A 33 2.46 -32.19 -30.85
N GLY A 34 1.90 -33.24 -30.24
CA GLY A 34 0.90 -33.11 -29.19
C GLY A 34 1.44 -32.41 -27.96
N ASP A 35 2.59 -32.87 -27.44
CA ASP A 35 3.27 -32.26 -26.30
C ASP A 35 3.64 -30.80 -26.56
N ALA A 36 4.21 -30.48 -27.73
CA ALA A 36 4.53 -29.11 -28.11
C ALA A 36 3.29 -28.21 -28.14
N LYS A 37 2.13 -28.71 -28.59
CA LYS A 37 0.87 -27.96 -28.55
C LYS A 37 0.39 -27.70 -27.13
N LEU A 38 0.49 -28.68 -26.24
CA LEU A 38 0.12 -28.51 -24.83
C LEU A 38 1.02 -27.47 -24.17
N ARG A 39 2.33 -27.55 -24.37
CA ARG A 39 3.28 -26.54 -23.86
C ARG A 39 2.99 -25.14 -24.39
N LEU A 40 2.66 -25.01 -25.68
CA LEU A 40 2.27 -23.71 -26.25
C LEU A 40 1.00 -23.17 -25.59
N GLN A 41 0.03 -24.03 -25.27
CA GLN A 41 -1.18 -23.64 -24.55
C GLN A 41 -0.86 -23.19 -23.13
N GLU A 42 -0.01 -23.91 -22.40
CA GLU A 42 0.44 -23.53 -21.05
C GLU A 42 1.20 -22.21 -21.04
N ILE A 43 2.10 -22.00 -22.03
CA ILE A 43 2.81 -20.72 -22.21
C ILE A 43 1.81 -19.60 -22.46
N SER A 44 0.84 -19.79 -23.35
CA SER A 44 -0.19 -18.78 -23.62
C SER A 44 -1.03 -18.43 -22.39
N GLN A 45 -1.34 -19.42 -21.54
CA GLN A 45 -2.03 -19.19 -20.27
C GLN A 45 -1.15 -18.42 -19.28
N ALA A 46 0.13 -18.77 -19.19
CA ALA A 46 1.09 -18.06 -18.34
C ALA A 46 1.29 -16.61 -18.81
N GLU A 47 1.41 -16.37 -20.11
CA GLU A 47 1.51 -15.01 -20.70
C GLU A 47 0.28 -14.16 -20.35
N SER A 48 -0.93 -14.73 -20.46
CA SER A 48 -2.16 -14.04 -20.06
C SER A 48 -2.16 -13.69 -18.56
N ALA A 49 -1.72 -14.61 -17.71
CA ALA A 49 -1.61 -14.37 -16.27
C ALA A 49 -0.56 -13.28 -15.96
N VAL A 50 0.58 -13.28 -16.65
CA VAL A 50 1.61 -12.24 -16.51
C VAL A 50 1.06 -10.88 -16.94
N GLN A 51 0.38 -10.79 -18.07
CA GLN A 51 -0.20 -9.54 -18.56
C GLN A 51 -1.25 -8.97 -17.58
N GLN A 52 -2.07 -9.84 -16.98
CA GLN A 52 -3.01 -9.43 -15.93
C GLN A 52 -2.27 -8.91 -14.69
N GLN A 53 -1.19 -9.57 -14.29
CA GLN A 53 -0.37 -9.14 -13.16
C GLN A 53 0.34 -7.80 -13.41
N GLU A 54 0.84 -7.57 -14.63
CA GLU A 54 1.44 -6.30 -15.03
C GLU A 54 0.42 -5.15 -14.91
N THR A 55 -0.80 -5.37 -15.38
CA THR A 55 -1.90 -4.39 -15.24
C THR A 55 -2.18 -4.05 -13.76
N ILE A 56 -2.20 -5.06 -12.88
CA ILE A 56 -2.39 -4.84 -11.44
C ILE A 56 -1.21 -4.05 -10.86
N ASN A 57 0.02 -4.38 -11.26
CA ASN A 57 1.23 -3.70 -10.78
C ASN A 57 1.25 -2.22 -11.18
N GLU A 58 0.81 -1.88 -12.39
CA GLU A 58 0.65 -0.49 -12.83
C GLU A 58 -0.34 0.25 -11.94
N GLN A 59 -1.53 -0.32 -11.70
CA GLN A 59 -2.55 0.29 -10.83
C GLN A 59 -2.06 0.51 -9.39
N ILE A 60 -1.32 -0.46 -8.84
CA ILE A 60 -0.72 -0.33 -7.50
C ILE A 60 0.32 0.78 -7.48
N THR A 61 1.17 0.87 -8.51
CA THR A 61 2.21 1.89 -8.62
C THR A 61 1.60 3.29 -8.67
N ASP A 62 0.55 3.48 -9.47
CA ASP A 62 -0.19 4.73 -9.55
C ASP A 62 -0.84 5.10 -8.21
N HIS A 63 -1.41 4.10 -7.52
CA HIS A 63 -2.01 4.32 -6.20
C HIS A 63 -0.98 4.76 -5.16
N ILE A 64 0.18 4.11 -5.12
CA ILE A 64 1.29 4.48 -4.23
C ILE A 64 1.78 5.89 -4.55
N ALA A 65 1.98 6.22 -5.83
CA ALA A 65 2.42 7.54 -6.25
C ALA A 65 1.42 8.63 -5.81
N ARG A 66 0.12 8.36 -5.96
CA ARG A 66 -0.94 9.26 -5.48
C ARG A 66 -0.90 9.43 -3.97
N GLN A 67 -0.81 8.34 -3.20
CA GLN A 67 -0.74 8.41 -1.73
C GLN A 67 0.49 9.18 -1.25
N GLN A 68 1.64 9.00 -1.91
CA GLN A 68 2.86 9.75 -1.61
C GLN A 68 2.68 11.25 -1.89
N ALA A 69 2.04 11.61 -3.00
CA ALA A 69 1.75 13.00 -3.32
C ALA A 69 0.78 13.64 -2.31
N GLU A 70 -0.29 12.93 -1.93
CA GLU A 70 -1.23 13.37 -0.89
C GLU A 70 -0.54 13.57 0.46
N HIS A 71 0.33 12.62 0.85
CA HIS A 71 1.11 12.72 2.08
C HIS A 71 2.07 13.90 2.06
N ALA A 72 2.82 14.09 0.96
CA ALA A 72 3.75 15.20 0.81
C ALA A 72 3.03 16.56 0.90
N LEU A 73 1.87 16.68 0.24
CA LEU A 73 1.03 17.87 0.33
C LEU A 73 0.56 18.11 1.78
N ASN A 74 0.08 17.07 2.46
CA ASN A 74 -0.38 17.19 3.83
C ASN A 74 0.74 17.63 4.78
N MET A 75 1.93 17.06 4.63
CA MET A 75 3.10 17.46 5.41
C MET A 75 3.50 18.93 5.15
N GLN A 76 3.45 19.37 3.89
CA GLN A 76 3.72 20.77 3.56
C GLN A 76 2.72 21.72 4.24
N TYR A 77 1.44 21.38 4.24
CA TYR A 77 0.39 22.17 4.91
C TYR A 77 0.60 22.22 6.43
N LEU A 78 0.92 21.09 7.06
CA LEU A 78 1.21 21.02 8.50
C LEU A 78 2.44 21.86 8.87
N ILE A 79 3.50 21.81 8.07
CA ILE A 79 4.72 22.59 8.34
C ILE A 79 4.46 24.10 8.20
N GLN A 80 3.71 24.50 7.16
CA GLN A 80 3.56 25.91 6.83
C GLN A 80 2.44 26.61 7.61
N PHE A 81 1.36 25.90 7.91
CA PHE A 81 0.15 26.47 8.49
C PHE A 81 -0.32 25.73 9.75
N GLY A 82 0.31 24.62 10.12
CA GLY A 82 -0.08 23.78 11.26
C GLY A 82 -1.38 22.98 11.04
N VAL A 83 -2.07 23.18 9.92
CA VAL A 83 -3.32 22.48 9.58
C VAL A 83 -3.09 21.40 8.53
N ARG A 84 -3.98 20.42 8.47
CA ARG A 84 -3.93 19.39 7.42
C ARG A 84 -4.41 19.94 6.08
N ALA A 85 -3.95 19.34 4.98
CA ALA A 85 -4.31 19.79 3.62
C ALA A 85 -5.80 19.63 3.29
N ASP A 86 -6.47 18.63 3.86
CA ASP A 86 -7.92 18.41 3.73
C ASP A 86 -8.76 19.46 4.48
N GLU A 87 -8.19 20.10 5.50
CA GLU A 87 -8.83 21.17 6.28
C GLU A 87 -8.60 22.56 5.67
N ARG A 88 -7.84 22.65 4.57
CA ARG A 88 -7.47 23.91 3.91
C ARG A 88 -8.66 24.85 3.71
N TRP A 89 -9.79 24.32 3.23
CA TRP A 89 -10.95 25.17 2.91
C TRP A 89 -11.54 25.81 4.17
N GLN A 90 -11.66 25.04 5.25
CA GLN A 90 -12.17 25.54 6.54
C GLN A 90 -11.20 26.57 7.12
N PHE A 91 -9.89 26.31 7.04
CA PHE A 91 -8.87 27.24 7.46
C PHE A 91 -8.89 28.55 6.65
N GLN A 92 -9.06 28.48 5.32
CA GLN A 92 -9.19 29.66 4.48
C GLN A 92 -10.43 30.50 4.83
N GLN A 93 -11.57 29.87 5.09
CA GLN A 93 -12.78 30.57 5.52
C GLN A 93 -12.60 31.27 6.86
N LEU A 94 -11.93 30.63 7.82
CA LEU A 94 -11.62 31.24 9.11
C LEU A 94 -10.68 32.44 8.95
N LEU A 95 -9.65 32.32 8.11
CA LEU A 95 -8.74 33.44 7.80
C LEU A 95 -9.50 34.62 7.17
N GLU A 96 -10.43 34.36 6.26
CA GLU A 96 -11.24 35.39 5.61
C GLU A 96 -12.11 36.12 6.64
N GLN A 97 -12.77 35.38 7.55
CA GLN A 97 -13.52 35.97 8.66
C GLN A 97 -12.64 36.82 9.58
N VAL A 98 -11.48 36.32 10.00
CA VAL A 98 -10.55 37.06 10.85
C VAL A 98 -10.02 38.31 10.15
N SER A 99 -9.73 38.23 8.85
CA SER A 99 -9.28 39.39 8.06
C SER A 99 -10.36 40.47 7.96
N ASN A 100 -11.62 40.07 7.82
CA ASN A 100 -12.77 40.97 7.78
C ASN A 100 -13.09 41.58 9.15
N HIS A 101 -12.63 40.97 10.25
CA HIS A 101 -12.84 41.45 11.63
C HIS A 101 -11.65 42.19 12.24
N GLY A 102 -10.52 42.31 11.53
CA GLY A 102 -9.42 43.19 11.90
C GLY A 102 -8.07 42.50 12.09
N GLY A 103 -7.30 42.41 10.99
CA GLY A 103 -5.87 42.74 10.97
C GLY A 103 -4.85 41.82 11.63
N LEU A 104 -5.16 40.55 11.93
CA LEU A 104 -4.15 39.60 12.43
C LEU A 104 -3.26 39.08 11.28
N SER A 105 -1.96 38.92 11.53
CA SER A 105 -1.05 38.31 10.56
C SER A 105 -1.25 36.79 10.45
N LEU A 106 -0.87 36.20 9.30
CA LEU A 106 -1.05 34.78 8.96
C LEU A 106 -0.55 33.82 10.06
N CYS A 107 0.56 34.16 10.72
CA CYS A 107 1.13 33.35 11.80
C CYS A 107 0.35 33.49 13.11
N GLU A 108 -0.17 34.68 13.40
CA GLU A 108 -0.97 34.95 14.60
C GLU A 108 -2.33 34.29 14.50
N ALA A 109 -2.97 34.33 13.33
CA ALA A 109 -4.23 33.63 13.09
C ALA A 109 -4.08 32.10 13.21
N ALA A 110 -2.99 31.53 12.68
CA ALA A 110 -2.69 30.11 12.83
C ALA A 110 -2.48 29.72 14.31
N ASN A 111 -1.66 30.50 15.04
CA ASN A 111 -1.44 30.27 16.47
C ASN A 111 -2.73 30.38 17.29
N LEU A 112 -3.61 31.33 16.97
CA LEU A 112 -4.87 31.54 17.66
C LEU A 112 -5.88 30.41 17.36
N THR A 113 -5.90 29.92 16.12
CA THR A 113 -6.71 28.76 15.72
C THR A 113 -6.24 27.50 16.44
N HIS A 114 -4.93 27.27 16.54
CA HIS A 114 -4.36 26.16 17.32
C HIS A 114 -4.64 26.25 18.82
N ALA A 115 -4.57 27.46 19.40
CA ALA A 115 -4.91 27.68 20.79
C ALA A 115 -6.40 27.45 21.08
N MET A 116 -7.28 27.78 20.13
CA MET A 116 -8.74 27.54 20.27
C MET A 116 -9.15 26.09 20.02
N THR A 117 -8.35 25.32 19.26
CA THR A 117 -8.60 23.88 19.03
C THR A 117 -7.94 22.97 20.07
N GLN A 118 -7.05 23.48 20.93
CA GLN A 118 -6.66 22.75 22.13
C GLN A 118 -7.79 22.82 23.17
N PRO A 119 -8.34 21.68 23.63
CA PRO A 119 -9.31 21.67 24.71
C PRO A 119 -8.60 22.14 25.98
N ASN A 120 -9.15 23.19 26.60
CA ASN A 120 -8.77 23.74 27.91
C ASN A 120 -8.11 22.70 28.83
N GLY A 121 -6.78 22.74 28.88
CA GLY A 121 -6.02 22.18 29.98
C GLY A 121 -5.85 23.25 31.05
N SER A 122 -6.84 23.40 31.92
CA SER A 122 -6.67 24.03 33.24
C SER A 122 -7.93 23.84 34.06
N ASP A 123 -8.00 22.74 34.80
CA ASP A 123 -8.50 22.79 36.18
C ASP A 123 -7.42 22.19 37.08
N ASP A 124 -6.79 23.08 37.84
CA ASP A 124 -5.94 22.79 39.00
C ASP A 124 -6.71 21.91 40.00
N LEU A 125 -6.14 20.77 40.38
CA LEU A 125 -6.40 20.18 41.69
C LEU A 125 -5.08 19.76 42.34
N SER A 126 -4.66 20.62 43.27
CA SER A 126 -3.71 20.32 44.33
C SER A 126 -4.07 19.02 45.04
N ALA A 127 -3.23 17.99 44.91
CA ALA A 127 -3.14 16.92 45.88
C ALA A 127 -1.68 16.47 45.96
N SER A 128 -0.97 17.04 46.93
CA SER A 128 0.20 16.38 47.52
C SER A 128 -0.25 15.03 48.04
N THR A 129 0.14 13.96 47.35
CA THR A 129 0.08 12.61 47.91
C THR A 129 1.52 12.15 48.10
N THR A 130 1.94 12.17 49.36
CA THR A 130 3.17 11.57 49.87
C THR A 130 3.30 10.13 49.38
N VAL A 131 4.32 9.85 48.57
CA VAL A 131 4.75 8.49 48.25
C VAL A 131 5.47 7.94 49.49
N SER A 132 4.75 7.14 50.28
CA SER A 132 5.34 6.32 51.34
C SER A 132 6.25 5.29 50.69
N SER A 133 7.55 5.45 50.88
CA SER A 133 8.56 4.46 50.51
C SER A 133 8.65 3.48 51.67
N GLU A 134 8.06 2.29 51.52
CA GLU A 134 8.41 1.14 52.37
C GLU A 134 9.27 0.14 51.59
N PRO A 135 10.32 -0.41 52.22
CA PRO A 135 11.27 -1.30 51.57
C PRO A 135 10.71 -2.72 51.48
N ARG A 136 11.04 -3.41 50.39
CA ARG A 136 10.88 -4.86 50.27
C ARG A 136 11.97 -5.56 51.09
N GLU A 137 11.56 -6.41 52.02
CA GLU A 137 12.31 -7.61 52.42
C GLU A 137 11.61 -8.85 51.86
#